data_AF-A0A1H2RV50-F1
#
_entry.id   AF-A0A1H2RV50-F1
#
_cell.length_a   1.000
_cell.length_b   1.000
_cell.length_c   1.000
_cell.angle_alpha   90.00
_cell.angle_beta   90.00
_cell.angle_gamma   90.00
#
_symmetry.space_group_name_H-M   'P 1'
#
loop_
_entity.id
_entity.type
_entity.pdbx_description
1 polymer ?
#
loop_
_entity_poly.entity_id
_entity_poly.type
_entity_poly.pdbx_seq_one_letter_code
_entity_poly.pdbx_strand_id
1 'polypeptide(L)'
;MIEILIEHVPSTLLHLLTGAAVMYIFYGNPDLTILQRLKVMAFGVMVLVPDIPKLFGNYIFHTLLTMPFIAGAFAPVVRRALGGGFPKAWSAAFFTLAVGSMLIDFLGNGTQFLFPLTSKNFSYPLLYQEWWVIVPLAGVLGTLAMGGRKNISPRDS
;
A
#
# COMPACT_ATOMS: atom_id res chain seq x y z
N MET A 1 18.37 15.05 -11.97
CA MET A 1 18.45 14.16 -10.78
C MET A 1 17.72 14.73 -9.58
N ILE A 2 17.96 16.00 -9.21
CA ILE A 2 17.26 16.65 -8.09
C ILE A 2 15.73 16.72 -8.31
N GLU A 3 15.27 17.08 -9.52
CA GLU A 3 13.82 17.10 -9.84
C GLU A 3 13.17 15.71 -9.76
N ILE A 4 13.82 14.67 -10.28
CA ILE A 4 13.35 13.27 -10.16
C ILE A 4 13.23 12.86 -8.67
N LEU A 5 14.19 13.25 -7.84
CA LEU A 5 14.16 13.00 -6.40
C LEU A 5 13.05 13.77 -5.69
N ILE A 6 12.75 14.99 -6.12
CA ILE A 6 11.71 15.84 -5.51
C ILE A 6 10.31 15.39 -5.92
N GLU A 7 10.13 14.87 -7.13
CA GLU A 7 8.80 14.51 -7.64
C GLU A 7 8.45 13.03 -7.45
N HIS A 8 9.40 12.11 -7.63
CA HIS A 8 9.08 10.67 -7.64
C HIS A 8 9.25 10.00 -6.27
N VAL A 9 10.17 10.48 -5.43
CA VAL A 9 10.40 9.90 -4.10
C VAL A 9 9.23 10.14 -3.16
N PRO A 10 8.66 11.36 -3.07
CA PRO A 10 7.52 11.59 -2.19
C PRO A 10 6.29 10.77 -2.65
N SER A 11 6.07 10.63 -3.95
CA SER A 11 4.93 9.88 -4.46
C SER A 11 5.06 8.39 -4.16
N THR A 12 6.23 7.80 -4.46
CA THR A 12 6.53 6.39 -4.12
C THR A 12 6.44 6.15 -2.61
N LEU A 13 6.92 7.10 -1.80
CA LEU A 13 6.82 7.00 -0.35
C LEU A 13 5.36 7.05 0.12
N LEU A 14 4.53 7.91 -0.46
CA LEU A 14 3.11 7.99 -0.14
C LEU A 14 2.37 6.67 -0.50
N HIS A 15 2.69 6.07 -1.64
CA HIS A 15 2.18 4.75 -2.03
C HIS A 15 2.55 3.69 -0.97
N LEU A 16 3.83 3.63 -0.58
CA LEU A 16 4.33 2.67 0.41
C LEU A 16 3.68 2.86 1.79
N LEU A 17 3.58 4.11 2.28
CA LEU A 17 2.96 4.41 3.56
C LEU A 17 1.47 4.09 3.54
N THR A 18 0.77 4.40 2.45
CA THR A 18 -0.65 4.08 2.30
C THR A 18 -0.85 2.57 2.26
N GLY A 19 -0.03 1.83 1.49
CA GLY A 19 -0.07 0.38 1.46
C GLY A 19 0.20 -0.25 2.84
N ALA A 20 1.19 0.27 3.57
CA ALA A 20 1.48 -0.16 4.94
C ALA A 20 0.30 0.08 5.90
N ALA A 21 -0.35 1.24 5.79
CA ALA A 21 -1.53 1.58 6.58
C ALA A 21 -2.71 0.65 6.29
N VAL A 22 -3.02 0.41 5.02
CA VAL A 22 -4.09 -0.51 4.63
C VAL A 22 -3.82 -1.91 5.15
N MET A 23 -2.62 -2.45 4.96
CA MET A 23 -2.27 -3.78 5.48
C MET A 23 -2.42 -3.86 6.99
N TYR A 24 -2.00 -2.81 7.71
CA TYR A 24 -2.15 -2.74 9.15
C TYR A 24 -3.61 -2.61 9.60
N ILE A 25 -4.48 -1.93 8.86
CA ILE A 25 -5.93 -1.90 9.15
C ILE A 25 -6.52 -3.33 9.11
N PHE A 26 -6.11 -4.17 8.17
CA PHE A 26 -6.62 -5.54 8.06
C PHE A 26 -6.00 -6.52 9.05
N TYR A 27 -4.69 -6.42 9.30
CA TYR A 27 -3.93 -7.44 10.02
C TYR A 27 -3.25 -6.96 11.32
N GLY A 28 -3.27 -5.65 11.58
CA GLY A 28 -2.77 -5.07 12.82
C GLY A 28 -3.60 -5.54 14.02
N ASN A 29 -2.91 -5.83 15.11
CA ASN A 29 -3.51 -6.24 16.38
C ASN A 29 -2.60 -5.81 17.54
N PRO A 30 -3.12 -5.29 18.67
CA PRO A 30 -2.35 -4.89 19.87
C PRO A 30 -1.47 -6.00 20.49
N ASP A 31 -1.77 -7.27 20.25
CA ASP A 31 -1.00 -8.40 20.76
C ASP A 31 0.26 -8.72 19.94
N LEU A 32 0.39 -8.14 18.74
CA LEU A 32 1.56 -8.35 17.88
C LEU A 32 2.82 -7.70 18.48
N THR A 33 3.93 -8.40 18.36
CA THR A 33 5.27 -7.84 18.62
C THR A 33 5.62 -6.80 17.56
N ILE A 34 6.59 -5.93 17.86
CA ILE A 34 7.06 -4.91 16.90
C ILE A 34 7.47 -5.52 15.55
N LEU A 35 8.18 -6.65 15.56
CA LEU A 35 8.62 -7.31 14.33
C LEU A 35 7.44 -7.86 13.50
N GLN A 36 6.41 -8.37 14.16
CA GLN A 36 5.20 -8.82 13.48
C GLN A 36 4.42 -7.66 12.86
N ARG A 37 4.35 -6.51 13.53
CA ARG A 37 3.72 -5.29 12.98
C ARG A 37 4.48 -4.78 11.77
N LEU A 38 5.81 -4.69 11.87
CA LEU A 38 6.65 -4.31 10.74
C LEU A 38 6.50 -5.28 9.57
N LYS A 39 6.39 -6.60 9.85
CA LYS A 39 6.07 -7.59 8.81
C LYS A 39 4.73 -7.31 8.15
N VAL A 40 3.67 -7.04 8.91
CA VAL A 40 2.34 -6.69 8.36
C VAL A 40 2.44 -5.44 7.48
N MET A 41 3.06 -4.37 7.97
CA MET A 41 3.24 -3.12 7.23
C MET A 41 4.08 -3.32 5.95
N ALA A 42 5.13 -4.13 6.02
CA ALA A 42 6.02 -4.41 4.88
C ALA A 42 5.31 -5.12 3.72
N PHE A 43 4.25 -5.90 3.99
CA PHE A 43 3.42 -6.46 2.91
C PHE A 43 2.71 -5.38 2.07
N GLY A 44 2.58 -4.15 2.59
CA GLY A 44 2.06 -3.00 1.87
C GLY A 44 2.85 -2.65 0.61
N VAL A 45 4.11 -3.09 0.49
CA VAL A 45 4.97 -2.89 -0.69
C VAL A 45 4.36 -3.40 -2.00
N MET A 46 3.40 -4.33 -1.93
CA MET A 46 2.67 -4.82 -3.12
C MET A 46 1.96 -3.71 -3.89
N VAL A 47 1.71 -2.57 -3.24
CA VAL A 47 1.19 -1.35 -3.85
C VAL A 47 1.97 -0.92 -5.09
N LEU A 48 3.27 -1.24 -5.18
CA LEU A 48 4.13 -0.87 -6.30
C LEU A 48 4.02 -1.83 -7.50
N VAL A 49 3.30 -2.94 -7.36
CA VAL A 49 3.17 -3.95 -8.42
C VAL A 49 2.52 -3.38 -9.69
N PRO A 50 1.43 -2.59 -9.61
CA PRO A 50 0.85 -1.91 -10.76
C PRO A 50 1.79 -0.89 -11.41
N ASP A 51 2.70 -0.30 -10.63
CA ASP A 51 3.59 0.76 -11.09
C ASP A 51 4.75 0.23 -11.94
N ILE A 52 5.22 -1.00 -11.67
CA ILE A 52 6.32 -1.59 -12.43
C ILE A 52 5.98 -1.65 -13.93
N PRO A 53 4.84 -2.21 -14.38
CA PRO A 53 4.44 -2.17 -15.80
C PRO A 53 4.18 -0.75 -16.33
N LYS A 54 3.69 0.16 -15.48
CA LYS A 54 3.45 1.57 -15.84
C LYS A 54 4.74 2.26 -16.29
N LEU A 55 5.89 1.93 -15.67
CA LEU A 55 7.21 2.43 -16.08
C LEU A 55 7.60 2.00 -17.51
N PHE A 56 7.02 0.92 -18.03
CA PHE A 56 7.22 0.45 -19.41
C PHE A 56 6.10 0.89 -20.37
N GLY A 57 5.23 1.83 -19.94
CA GLY A 57 4.10 2.32 -20.74
C GLY A 57 2.91 1.37 -20.81
N ASN A 58 2.89 0.30 -19.99
CA ASN A 58 1.78 -0.65 -19.96
C ASN A 58 0.85 -0.37 -18.76
N TYR A 59 -0.31 0.18 -19.05
CA TYR A 59 -1.32 0.55 -18.04
C TYR A 59 -2.29 -0.57 -17.68
N ILE A 60 -2.20 -1.75 -18.30
CA ILE A 60 -3.20 -2.82 -18.10
C ILE A 60 -3.30 -3.30 -16.65
N PHE A 61 -2.20 -3.22 -15.89
CA PHE A 61 -2.17 -3.60 -14.48
C PHE A 61 -2.54 -2.46 -13.54
N HIS A 62 -2.75 -1.26 -14.05
CA HIS A 62 -3.06 -0.05 -13.30
C HIS A 62 -4.53 0.39 -13.51
N THR A 63 -5.46 -0.57 -13.42
CA THR A 63 -6.89 -0.35 -13.71
C THR A 63 -7.77 -1.03 -12.66
N LEU A 64 -8.95 -0.46 -12.38
CA LEU A 64 -9.90 -1.06 -11.43
C LEU A 64 -10.41 -2.42 -11.91
N LEU A 65 -10.38 -2.66 -13.22
CA LEU A 65 -10.80 -3.92 -13.81
C LEU A 65 -9.81 -5.05 -13.49
N THR A 66 -8.52 -4.76 -13.49
CA THR A 66 -7.47 -5.77 -13.26
C THR A 66 -7.10 -5.94 -11.78
N MET A 67 -7.33 -4.93 -10.94
CA MET A 67 -7.03 -4.99 -9.49
C MET A 67 -7.60 -6.23 -8.77
N PRO A 68 -8.88 -6.64 -8.95
CA PRO A 68 -9.43 -7.83 -8.32
C PRO A 68 -8.64 -9.11 -8.61
N PHE A 69 -8.12 -9.25 -9.84
CA PHE A 69 -7.37 -10.41 -10.29
C PHE A 69 -5.94 -10.41 -9.76
N ILE A 70 -5.28 -9.24 -9.76
CA ILE A 70 -3.95 -9.07 -9.14
C ILE A 70 -4.05 -9.38 -7.64
N ALA A 71 -5.07 -8.85 -6.96
CA ALA A 71 -5.36 -9.18 -5.57
C ALA A 71 -5.62 -10.68 -5.36
N GLY A 72 -6.34 -11.31 -6.30
CA GLY A 72 -6.52 -12.77 -6.38
C GLY A 72 -5.20 -13.54 -6.38
N ALA A 73 -4.24 -13.08 -7.18
CA ALA A 73 -2.91 -13.70 -7.26
C ALA A 73 -2.07 -13.49 -5.99
N PHE A 74 -2.18 -12.33 -5.32
CA PHE A 74 -1.46 -12.07 -4.06
C PHE A 74 -2.11 -12.69 -2.83
N ALA A 75 -3.43 -12.94 -2.84
CA ALA A 75 -4.17 -13.43 -1.69
C ALA A 75 -3.59 -14.73 -1.08
N PRO A 76 -3.16 -15.76 -1.85
CA PRO A 76 -2.49 -16.93 -1.29
C PRO A 76 -1.18 -16.61 -0.56
N VAL A 77 -0.39 -15.67 -1.08
CA VAL A 77 0.89 -15.25 -0.48
C VAL A 77 0.64 -14.50 0.83
N VAL A 78 -0.29 -13.53 0.81
CA VAL A 78 -0.71 -12.78 2.02
C VAL A 78 -1.26 -13.72 3.07
N ARG A 79 -2.17 -14.62 2.68
CA ARG A 79 -2.77 -15.61 3.57
C ARG A 79 -1.70 -16.51 4.20
N ARG A 80 -0.75 -17.00 3.41
CA ARG A 80 0.34 -17.86 3.92
C ARG A 80 1.24 -17.10 4.90
N ALA A 81 1.50 -15.82 4.65
CA ALA A 81 2.44 -15.04 5.44
C ALA A 81 1.85 -14.42 6.71
N LEU A 82 0.58 -13.99 6.66
CA LEU A 82 -0.09 -13.23 7.72
C LEU A 82 -1.30 -13.97 8.33
N GLY A 83 -1.69 -15.12 7.78
CA GLY A 83 -2.79 -15.94 8.25
C GLY A 83 -4.18 -15.48 7.78
N GLY A 84 -5.22 -16.07 8.38
CA GLY A 84 -6.62 -15.79 8.09
C GLY A 84 -7.21 -16.56 6.91
N GLY A 85 -8.43 -16.17 6.52
CA GLY A 85 -9.15 -16.73 5.37
C GLY A 85 -8.77 -16.04 4.06
N PHE A 86 -9.03 -16.72 2.93
CA PHE A 86 -8.84 -16.15 1.60
C PHE A 86 -9.58 -14.82 1.39
N PRO A 87 -10.86 -14.64 1.81
CA PRO A 87 -11.55 -13.36 1.63
C PRO A 87 -10.87 -12.19 2.33
N LYS A 88 -10.31 -12.41 3.53
CA LYS A 88 -9.55 -11.38 4.26
C LYS A 88 -8.27 -11.01 3.52
N ALA A 89 -7.50 -12.01 3.10
CA ALA A 89 -6.24 -11.81 2.38
C ALA A 89 -6.47 -11.13 1.02
N TRP A 90 -7.50 -11.54 0.29
CA TRP A 90 -7.92 -10.93 -0.96
C TRP A 90 -8.35 -9.48 -0.77
N SER A 91 -9.18 -9.20 0.24
CA SER A 91 -9.62 -7.83 0.54
C SER A 91 -8.44 -6.94 0.91
N ALA A 92 -7.55 -7.42 1.79
CA ALA A 92 -6.35 -6.67 2.16
C ALA A 92 -5.48 -6.35 0.94
N ALA A 93 -5.24 -7.33 0.06
CA ALA A 93 -4.48 -7.10 -1.17
C ALA A 93 -5.21 -6.14 -2.13
N PHE A 94 -6.52 -6.32 -2.33
CA PHE A 94 -7.33 -5.48 -3.20
C PHE A 94 -7.33 -4.03 -2.73
N PHE A 95 -7.60 -3.76 -1.45
CA PHE A 95 -7.59 -2.40 -0.92
C PHE A 95 -6.18 -1.81 -0.90
N THR A 96 -5.14 -2.62 -0.66
CA THR A 96 -3.76 -2.14 -0.71
C THR A 96 -3.41 -1.63 -2.11
N LEU A 97 -3.82 -2.35 -3.14
CA LEU A 97 -3.60 -1.94 -4.53
C LEU A 97 -4.54 -0.78 -4.92
N ALA A 98 -5.85 -0.91 -4.71
CA ALA A 98 -6.83 0.09 -5.13
C ALA A 98 -6.66 1.44 -4.41
N VAL A 99 -6.37 1.43 -3.11
CA VAL A 99 -6.19 2.66 -2.34
C VAL A 99 -4.75 3.13 -2.43
N GLY A 100 -3.79 2.22 -2.28
CA GLY A 100 -2.38 2.60 -2.21
C GLY A 100 -1.79 3.01 -3.56
N SER A 101 -2.26 2.46 -4.68
CA SER A 101 -1.81 2.87 -6.02
C SER A 101 -2.84 3.72 -6.72
N MET A 102 -4.01 3.16 -7.04
CA MET A 102 -4.95 3.86 -7.92
C MET A 102 -5.54 5.13 -7.34
N LEU A 103 -5.93 5.12 -6.07
CA LEU A 103 -6.50 6.32 -5.45
C LEU A 103 -5.44 7.40 -5.28
N ILE A 104 -4.21 7.04 -4.88
CA ILE A 104 -3.11 8.01 -4.75
C ILE A 104 -2.80 8.64 -6.12
N ASP A 105 -2.65 7.82 -7.17
CA ASP A 105 -2.45 8.33 -8.52
C ASP A 105 -3.63 9.20 -9.00
N PHE A 106 -4.87 8.78 -8.76
CA PHE A 106 -6.05 9.60 -9.10
C PHE A 106 -6.01 10.98 -8.43
N LEU A 107 -5.59 11.04 -7.17
CA LEU A 107 -5.49 12.26 -6.37
C LEU A 107 -4.23 13.10 -6.67
N GLY A 108 -3.27 12.54 -7.41
CA GLY A 108 -2.00 13.17 -7.77
C GLY A 108 -1.85 13.33 -9.28
N ASN A 109 -1.24 12.33 -9.93
CA ASN A 109 -0.74 12.39 -11.31
C ASN A 109 -1.74 11.90 -12.39
N GLY A 110 -2.92 11.42 -11.98
CA GLY A 110 -3.97 10.88 -12.83
C GLY A 110 -3.85 9.39 -13.13
N THR A 111 -5.00 8.74 -13.30
CA THR A 111 -5.08 7.28 -13.53
C THR A 111 -6.09 6.92 -14.64
N GLN A 112 -5.86 5.79 -15.30
CA GLN A 112 -6.75 5.25 -16.33
C GLN A 112 -7.63 4.14 -15.75
N PHE A 113 -8.70 4.51 -15.04
CA PHE A 113 -9.51 3.57 -14.26
C PHE A 113 -10.04 2.36 -15.02
N LEU A 114 -10.45 2.55 -16.28
CA LEU A 114 -11.17 1.54 -17.06
C LEU A 114 -10.40 1.11 -18.31
N PHE A 115 -9.07 1.27 -18.36
CA PHE A 115 -8.29 0.74 -19.49
C PHE A 115 -8.42 -0.80 -19.57
N PRO A 116 -8.48 -1.41 -20.77
CA PRO A 116 -8.47 -0.81 -22.10
C PRO A 116 -9.87 -0.37 -22.62
N LEU A 117 -10.93 -0.51 -21.83
CA LEU A 117 -12.29 -0.08 -22.25
C LEU A 117 -12.35 1.42 -22.55
N THR A 118 -11.57 2.22 -21.82
CA THR A 118 -11.35 3.64 -22.11
C THR A 118 -9.89 4.02 -21.91
N SER A 119 -9.39 4.93 -22.74
CA SER A 119 -8.07 5.55 -22.59
C SER A 119 -8.10 6.91 -21.88
N LYS A 120 -9.26 7.32 -21.38
CA LYS A 120 -9.42 8.57 -20.63
C LYS A 120 -8.59 8.52 -19.33
N ASN A 121 -7.74 9.51 -19.15
CA ASN A 121 -7.05 9.75 -17.90
C ASN A 121 -7.97 10.58 -16.99
N PHE A 122 -8.17 10.11 -15.77
CA PHE A 122 -8.92 10.79 -14.73
C PHE A 122 -7.94 11.29 -13.68
N SER A 123 -7.94 12.58 -13.40
CA SER A 123 -7.18 13.18 -12.33
C SER A 123 -8.06 14.13 -11.52
N TYR A 124 -7.86 14.11 -10.21
CA TYR A 124 -8.41 15.10 -9.30
C TYR A 124 -7.27 15.56 -8.38
N PRO A 125 -6.42 16.49 -8.86
CA PRO A 125 -5.17 16.83 -8.20
C PRO A 125 -5.46 17.54 -6.88
N LEU A 126 -5.59 16.77 -5.80
CA LEU A 126 -5.66 17.26 -4.42
C LEU A 126 -4.26 17.24 -3.79
N LEU A 127 -3.41 16.31 -4.23
CA LEU A 127 -2.06 16.10 -3.70
C LEU A 127 -1.05 17.00 -4.43
N TYR A 128 -1.15 18.31 -4.27
CA TYR A 128 -0.14 19.25 -4.78
C TYR A 128 1.16 19.24 -3.96
N GLN A 129 1.07 18.92 -2.66
CA GLN A 129 2.22 18.71 -1.76
C GLN A 129 1.99 17.45 -0.95
N GLU A 130 2.53 16.33 -1.43
CA GLU A 130 2.39 15.00 -0.81
C GLU A 130 2.94 14.98 0.64
N TRP A 131 3.90 15.85 0.97
CA TRP A 131 4.51 15.95 2.30
C TRP A 131 3.51 16.18 3.44
N TRP A 132 2.43 16.94 3.19
CA TRP A 132 1.39 17.18 4.20
C TRP A 132 0.62 15.92 4.58
N VAL A 133 0.60 14.91 3.71
CA VAL A 133 -0.03 13.61 3.96
C VAL A 133 1.00 12.61 4.47
N ILE A 134 2.21 12.62 3.89
CA ILE A 134 3.32 11.73 4.25
C ILE A 134 3.69 11.89 5.73
N VAL A 135 3.89 13.12 6.23
CA VAL A 135 4.38 13.35 7.59
C VAL A 135 3.38 12.84 8.65
N PRO A 136 2.08 13.19 8.61
CA PRO A 136 1.10 12.64 9.54
C PRO A 136 0.97 11.12 9.43
N LEU A 137 0.94 10.58 8.21
CA LEU A 137 0.78 9.13 8.00
C LEU A 137 1.98 8.35 8.54
N ALA A 138 3.20 8.83 8.31
CA ALA A 138 4.42 8.26 8.87
C ALA A 138 4.41 8.32 10.41
N GLY A 139 3.95 9.43 10.99
CA GLY A 139 3.77 9.58 12.44
C GLY A 139 2.81 8.54 13.00
N VAL A 140 1.63 8.38 12.40
CA VAL A 140 0.64 7.37 12.79
C VAL A 140 1.24 5.97 12.69
N LEU A 141 1.84 5.59 11.56
CA LEU A 141 2.44 4.27 11.39
C LEU A 141 3.59 4.01 12.38
N GLY A 142 4.40 5.02 12.68
CA GLY A 142 5.45 4.94 13.70
C GLY A 142 4.88 4.63 15.08
N THR A 143 3.82 5.34 15.50
CA THR A 143 3.15 5.05 16.78
C THR A 143 2.53 3.66 16.81
N LEU A 144 1.91 3.22 15.72
CA LEU A 144 1.31 1.90 15.60
C LEU A 144 2.36 0.78 15.64
N ALA A 145 3.54 1.01 15.04
CA ALA A 145 4.65 0.06 15.10
C ALA A 145 5.22 -0.08 16.52
N MET A 146 5.30 1.03 17.27
CA MET A 146 5.87 1.05 18.62
C MET A 146 4.90 0.62 19.73
N GLY A 147 3.58 0.68 19.52
CA GLY A 147 2.55 0.43 20.54
C GLY A 147 2.32 -1.04 20.94
N GLY A 148 3.13 -1.99 20.46
CA GLY A 148 2.93 -3.43 20.74
C GLY A 148 3.44 -3.90 22.09
N ARG A 149 3.09 -5.15 22.45
CA ARG A 149 3.71 -5.86 23.58
C ARG A 149 5.24 -5.74 23.48
N LYS A 150 5.86 -5.12 24.50
CA LYS A 150 7.32 -5.20 24.67
C LYS A 150 7.66 -6.68 24.82
N ASN A 151 8.64 -7.17 24.07
CA ASN A 151 9.17 -8.52 24.26
C ASN A 151 9.71 -8.59 25.69
N ILE A 152 8.94 -9.14 26.62
CA ILE A 152 9.45 -9.50 27.95
C ILE A 152 10.33 -10.72 27.70
N SER A 153 11.64 -10.53 27.87
CA SER A 153 12.62 -11.60 27.76
C SER A 153 12.29 -12.70 28.78
N PRO A 154 12.32 -13.99 28.44
CA PRO A 154 12.11 -15.09 29.38
C PRO A 154 13.20 -15.23 30.47
N ARG A 155 14.13 -14.27 30.60
CA ARG A 155 15.28 -14.38 31.51
C ARG A 155 15.04 -13.88 32.94
N ASP A 156 13.83 -13.42 33.27
CA ASP A 156 13.51 -12.87 34.59
C ASP A 156 12.45 -13.68 35.38
N SER A 157 12.32 -14.98 35.13
CA SER A 157 11.45 -15.89 35.91
C SER A 157 12.21 -17.06 36.50
#